data_AF-A0A396TTK8-F1
#
_entry.id   AF-A0A396TTK8-F1
#
_cell.length_a   1.000
_cell.length_b   1.000
_cell.length_c   1.000
_cell.angle_alpha   90.00
_cell.angle_beta   90.00
_cell.angle_gamma   90.00
#
_symmetry.space_group_name_H-M   'P 1'
#
loop_
_entity.id
_entity.type
_entity.pdbx_description
1 polymer ?
#
loop_
_entity_poly.entity_id
_entity_poly.type
_entity_poly.pdbx_seq_one_letter_code
_entity_poly.pdbx_strand_id
1 'polypeptide(L)'
;MVLMDGFPSYQLASYDLSGKEKEIIFSASEQIVRPYRHSNGKDYLYVAGRHNKDIKLVDLINGNSKTIANASVSDRLPAFSPNGKAVAYISEATGSEQIWLYDVVTEKRLKLTNFDNQNHYFDLKFSPNGQALIALDINSIFYV
;
A
#
# COMPACT_ATOMS: atom_id res chain seq x y z
N MET A 1 -0.17 16.53 -8.83
CA MET A 1 -0.07 15.76 -7.57
C MET A 1 -1.40 15.04 -7.34
N VAL A 2 -1.43 13.84 -6.75
CA VAL A 2 -2.69 13.16 -6.42
C VAL A 2 -2.99 13.37 -4.95
N LEU A 3 -4.20 13.83 -4.66
CA LEU A 3 -4.72 14.08 -3.31
C LEU A 3 -6.04 13.35 -3.10
N MET A 4 -6.37 13.17 -1.83
CA MET A 4 -7.67 12.68 -1.37
C MET A 4 -8.63 13.85 -1.22
N ASP A 5 -9.80 13.75 -1.83
CA ASP A 5 -10.84 14.77 -1.73
C ASP A 5 -11.74 14.48 -0.51
N GLY A 6 -11.72 15.37 0.49
CA GLY A 6 -12.57 15.33 1.69
C GLY A 6 -12.35 14.14 2.63
N PHE A 7 -12.74 14.28 3.90
CA PHE A 7 -12.77 13.16 4.85
C PHE A 7 -14.23 12.76 5.13
N PRO A 8 -14.58 11.47 5.05
CA PRO A 8 -13.81 10.36 4.46
C PRO A 8 -13.65 10.49 2.93
N SER A 9 -12.47 10.16 2.41
CA SER A 9 -12.20 10.22 0.97
C SER A 9 -12.50 8.89 0.32
N TYR A 10 -13.37 8.91 -0.69
CA TYR A 10 -13.69 7.76 -1.54
C TYR A 10 -13.10 7.92 -2.95
N GLN A 11 -12.38 9.01 -3.19
CA GLN A 11 -11.95 9.41 -4.53
C GLN A 11 -10.45 9.68 -4.56
N LEU A 12 -9.83 9.27 -5.66
CA LEU A 12 -8.52 9.79 -6.05
C LEU A 12 -8.74 10.97 -6.99
N ALA A 13 -8.18 12.12 -6.62
CA ALA A 13 -8.22 13.32 -7.43
C ALA A 13 -6.81 13.66 -7.92
N SER A 14 -6.66 13.89 -9.23
CA SER A 14 -5.45 14.44 -9.83
C SER A 14 -5.58 15.96 -9.91
N TYR A 15 -4.46 16.64 -9.69
CA TYR A 15 -4.33 18.08 -9.86
C TYR A 15 -3.09 18.38 -10.69
N ASP A 16 -3.16 19.42 -11.52
CA ASP A 16 -1.98 20.03 -12.12
C ASP A 16 -1.03 20.61 -11.05
N LEU A 17 0.18 21.01 -11.46
CA LEU A 17 1.15 21.57 -10.51
C LEU A 17 0.72 22.94 -9.96
N SER A 18 -0.22 23.62 -10.60
CA SER A 18 -0.81 24.86 -10.09
C SER A 18 -1.92 24.62 -9.04
N GLY A 19 -2.42 23.38 -8.93
CA GLY A 19 -3.46 22.97 -8.00
C GLY A 19 -4.88 23.34 -8.44
N LYS A 20 -5.08 23.79 -9.67
CA LYS A 20 -6.35 24.37 -10.15
C LYS A 20 -7.18 23.41 -11.00
N GLU A 21 -6.54 22.51 -11.73
CA GLU A 21 -7.23 21.58 -12.62
C GLU A 21 -7.46 20.25 -11.92
N LYS A 22 -8.58 20.15 -11.19
CA LYS A 22 -9.00 18.93 -10.48
C LYS A 22 -9.69 17.96 -11.42
N GLU A 23 -9.22 16.72 -11.46
CA GLU A 23 -9.87 15.61 -12.15
C GLU A 23 -10.07 14.44 -11.18
N ILE A 24 -11.28 13.87 -11.11
CA ILE A 24 -11.51 12.64 -10.39
C ILE A 24 -11.10 11.47 -11.28
N ILE A 25 -10.02 10.77 -10.91
CA ILE A 25 -9.45 9.68 -11.71
C ILE A 25 -9.95 8.30 -11.25
N PHE A 26 -10.51 8.21 -10.05
CA PHE A 26 -11.07 6.97 -9.51
C PHE A 26 -12.05 7.25 -8.37
N SER A 27 -13.10 6.43 -8.27
CA SER A 27 -14.04 6.39 -7.14
C SER A 27 -14.16 4.97 -6.61
N ALA A 28 -13.89 4.78 -5.33
CA ALA A 28 -13.99 3.50 -4.64
C ALA A 28 -15.31 3.39 -3.86
N SER A 29 -15.76 2.15 -3.63
CA SER A 29 -16.88 1.85 -2.72
C SER A 29 -16.49 1.94 -1.24
N GLU A 30 -15.20 1.95 -0.93
CA GLU A 30 -14.65 1.99 0.42
C GLU A 30 -13.72 3.19 0.59
N GLN A 31 -13.52 3.61 1.84
CA GLN A 31 -12.64 4.73 2.14
C GLN A 31 -11.22 4.43 1.66
N ILE A 32 -10.64 5.36 0.91
CA ILE A 32 -9.26 5.31 0.47
C ILE A 32 -8.39 6.00 1.51
N VAL A 33 -7.32 5.33 1.93
CA VAL A 33 -6.32 5.83 2.88
C VAL A 33 -4.94 5.67 2.25
N ARG A 34 -4.16 6.77 2.24
CA ARG A 34 -2.79 6.88 1.69
C ARG A 34 -2.60 6.18 0.32
N PRO A 35 -2.72 6.90 -0.81
CA PRO A 35 -2.44 6.32 -2.11
C PRO A 35 -0.93 6.28 -2.38
N TYR A 36 -0.46 5.21 -3.02
CA TYR A 36 0.92 5.01 -3.43
C TYR A 36 0.97 4.78 -4.93
N ARG A 37 1.72 5.61 -5.66
CA ARG A 37 1.80 5.54 -7.12
C ARG A 37 2.66 4.35 -7.55
N HIS A 38 2.18 3.58 -8.51
CA HIS A 38 2.93 2.52 -9.19
C HIS A 38 4.00 3.13 -10.13
N SER A 39 5.09 2.40 -10.36
CA SER A 39 6.22 2.87 -11.20
C SER A 39 5.87 3.08 -12.67
N ASN A 40 4.80 2.43 -13.17
CA ASN A 40 4.21 2.68 -14.49
C ASN A 40 3.58 4.09 -14.63
N GLY A 41 3.49 4.86 -13.54
CA GLY A 41 2.97 6.22 -13.54
C GLY A 41 1.45 6.33 -13.64
N LYS A 42 0.71 5.22 -13.68
CA LYS A 42 -0.74 5.20 -13.85
C LYS A 42 -1.46 4.59 -12.66
N ASP A 43 -1.03 3.42 -12.21
CA ASP A 43 -1.77 2.66 -11.21
C ASP A 43 -1.44 3.11 -9.79
N TYR A 44 -2.30 2.73 -8.84
CA TYR A 44 -2.13 3.08 -7.44
C TYR A 44 -2.40 1.90 -6.51
N LEU A 45 -1.60 1.76 -5.46
CA LEU A 45 -2.02 1.06 -4.26
C LEU A 45 -2.74 2.02 -3.35
N TYR A 46 -3.69 1.50 -2.59
CA TYR A 46 -4.30 2.22 -1.50
C TYR A 46 -4.68 1.26 -0.38
N VAL A 47 -4.76 1.80 0.83
CA VAL A 47 -5.33 1.10 1.97
C VAL A 47 -6.84 1.40 1.98
N ALA A 48 -7.66 0.36 2.03
CA ALA A 48 -9.11 0.45 2.06
C ALA A 48 -9.62 0.24 3.50
N GLY A 49 -10.58 1.06 3.94
CA GLY A 49 -11.25 0.89 5.24
C GLY A 49 -10.58 1.61 6.43
N ARG A 50 -11.29 1.64 7.58
CA ARG A 50 -10.85 2.33 8.82
C ARG A 50 -10.23 1.42 9.88
N HIS A 51 -10.88 0.29 10.15
CA HIS A 51 -10.55 -0.59 11.27
C HIS A 51 -9.92 -1.90 10.79
N ASN A 52 -10.59 -2.60 9.89
CA ASN A 52 -10.04 -3.76 9.19
C ASN A 52 -9.55 -3.29 7.83
N LYS A 53 -8.26 -2.95 7.80
CA LYS A 53 -7.65 -2.35 6.60
C LYS A 53 -7.25 -3.42 5.62
N ASP A 54 -7.69 -3.26 4.39
CA ASP A 54 -7.25 -4.08 3.26
C ASP A 54 -6.28 -3.27 2.39
N ILE A 55 -5.45 -3.96 1.62
CA ILE A 55 -4.61 -3.32 0.60
C ILE A 55 -5.19 -3.65 -0.76
N LYS A 56 -5.46 -2.62 -1.56
CA LYS A 56 -6.01 -2.76 -2.91
C LYS A 56 -5.10 -2.09 -3.94
N LEU A 57 -5.01 -2.71 -5.11
CA LEU A 57 -4.36 -2.17 -6.30
C LEU A 57 -5.44 -1.78 -7.29
N VAL A 58 -5.44 -0.51 -7.73
CA VAL A 58 -6.31 -0.03 -8.80
C VAL A 58 -5.55 0.09 -10.11
N ASP A 59 -6.13 -0.51 -11.15
CA ASP A 59 -5.79 -0.29 -12.55
C ASP A 59 -6.68 0.85 -13.07
N LEU A 60 -6.10 2.02 -13.30
CA LEU A 60 -6.86 3.19 -13.73
C LEU A 60 -7.31 3.12 -15.19
N ILE A 61 -6.66 2.31 -16.02
CA ILE A 61 -7.06 2.17 -17.44
C ILE A 61 -8.36 1.39 -17.52
N ASN A 62 -8.45 0.31 -16.75
CA ASN A 62 -9.62 -0.57 -16.76
C ASN A 62 -10.67 -0.17 -15.70
N GLY A 63 -10.35 0.76 -14.79
CA GLY A 63 -11.22 1.19 -13.70
C GLY A 63 -11.45 0.13 -12.63
N ASN A 64 -10.68 -0.96 -12.65
CA ASN A 64 -10.85 -2.11 -11.77
C ASN A 64 -9.88 -2.05 -10.59
N SER A 65 -10.34 -2.51 -9.43
CA SER A 65 -9.47 -2.70 -8.26
C SER A 65 -9.40 -4.17 -7.88
N LYS A 66 -8.21 -4.62 -7.47
CA LYS A 66 -7.98 -5.97 -6.95
C LYS A 66 -7.47 -5.93 -5.52
N THR A 67 -7.91 -6.88 -4.71
CA THR A 67 -7.46 -7.01 -3.32
C THR A 67 -6.13 -7.76 -3.25
N ILE A 68 -5.13 -7.09 -2.70
CA ILE A 68 -3.75 -7.58 -2.56
C ILE A 68 -3.57 -8.27 -1.21
N ALA A 69 -4.12 -7.68 -0.14
CA ALA A 69 -4.11 -8.21 1.22
C ALA A 69 -5.45 -7.90 1.90
N ASN A 70 -5.94 -8.85 2.69
CA ASN A 70 -7.24 -8.81 3.39
C ASN A 70 -7.24 -9.66 4.66
N ALA A 71 -6.23 -9.49 5.50
CA ALA A 71 -6.17 -10.11 6.81
C ALA A 71 -7.40 -9.70 7.65
N SER A 72 -7.89 -10.61 8.49
CA SER A 72 -9.06 -10.35 9.35
C SER A 72 -8.82 -9.24 10.40
N VAL A 73 -7.57 -8.83 10.59
CA VAL A 73 -7.16 -7.80 11.55
C VAL A 73 -6.80 -6.50 10.82
N SER A 74 -5.65 -6.43 10.17
CA SER A 74 -5.16 -5.20 9.52
C SER A 74 -3.99 -5.48 8.58
N ASP A 75 -4.06 -4.89 7.39
CA ASP A 75 -2.96 -4.78 6.43
C ASP A 75 -2.65 -3.30 6.16
N ARG A 76 -1.38 -2.94 6.21
CA ARG A 76 -0.95 -1.53 6.22
C ARG A 76 0.43 -1.33 5.62
N LEU A 77 0.76 -0.05 5.38
CA LEU A 77 2.06 0.40 4.86
C LEU A 77 2.49 -0.32 3.56
N PRO A 78 1.64 -0.38 2.52
CA PRO A 78 2.05 -0.96 1.26
C PRO A 78 3.22 -0.18 0.63
N ALA A 79 4.13 -0.92 0.03
CA ALA A 79 5.25 -0.39 -0.75
C ALA A 79 5.42 -1.19 -2.03
N PHE A 80 5.48 -0.51 -3.17
CA PHE A 80 5.86 -1.16 -4.42
C PHE A 80 7.36 -1.44 -4.46
N SER A 81 7.70 -2.62 -4.98
CA SER A 81 9.04 -2.87 -5.50
C SER A 81 9.35 -1.90 -6.66
N PRO A 82 10.61 -1.52 -6.88
CA PRO A 82 10.97 -0.58 -7.94
C PRO A 82 10.53 -1.02 -9.34
N ASN A 83 10.52 -2.34 -9.60
CA ASN A 83 10.07 -2.92 -10.86
C ASN A 83 8.54 -3.09 -10.97
N GLY A 84 7.78 -2.76 -9.91
CA GLY A 84 6.31 -2.85 -9.86
C GLY A 84 5.74 -4.27 -9.76
N LYS A 85 6.58 -5.32 -9.73
CA LYS A 85 6.13 -6.72 -9.79
C LYS A 85 5.80 -7.34 -8.44
N ALA A 86 6.17 -6.66 -7.36
CA ALA A 86 5.88 -7.07 -6.00
C ALA A 86 5.43 -5.89 -5.13
N VAL A 87 4.66 -6.21 -4.10
CA VAL A 87 4.17 -5.28 -3.07
C VAL A 87 4.58 -5.83 -1.71
N ALA A 88 5.38 -5.08 -0.96
CA ALA A 88 5.64 -5.37 0.44
C ALA A 88 4.61 -4.66 1.31
N TYR A 89 4.22 -5.25 2.43
CA TYR A 89 3.26 -4.67 3.36
C TYR A 89 3.43 -5.23 4.77
N ILE A 90 2.89 -4.53 5.76
CA ILE A 90 2.79 -5.02 7.14
C ILE A 90 1.42 -5.68 7.32
N SER A 91 1.41 -6.89 7.85
CA SER A 91 0.19 -7.66 8.14
C SER A 91 0.21 -8.26 9.54
N GLU A 92 -0.94 -8.23 10.20
CA GLU A 92 -1.19 -8.87 11.49
C GLU A 92 -1.84 -10.26 11.35
N ALA A 93 -1.87 -10.83 10.13
CA ALA A 93 -2.51 -12.11 9.84
C ALA A 93 -2.02 -13.30 10.70
N THR A 94 -0.81 -13.20 11.27
CA THR A 94 -0.21 -14.23 12.13
C THR A 94 -0.16 -13.84 13.61
N GLY A 95 -0.96 -12.86 14.04
CA GLY A 95 -1.10 -12.45 15.44
C GLY A 95 -0.15 -11.36 15.93
N SER A 96 0.86 -10.99 15.13
CA SER A 96 1.70 -9.82 15.33
C SER A 96 2.09 -9.22 13.98
N GLU A 97 2.59 -7.99 13.97
CA GLU A 97 2.99 -7.29 12.75
C GLU A 97 4.22 -7.94 12.10
N GLN A 98 4.03 -8.42 10.88
CA GLN A 98 5.09 -9.03 10.08
C GLN A 98 5.18 -8.34 8.72
N ILE A 99 6.36 -8.41 8.09
CA ILE A 99 6.53 -8.02 6.70
C ILE A 99 6.10 -9.18 5.81
N TRP A 100 5.21 -8.87 4.88
CA TRP A 100 4.73 -9.76 3.85
C TRP A 100 5.05 -9.21 2.47
N LEU A 101 5.17 -10.11 1.51
CA LEU A 101 5.38 -9.82 0.11
C LEU A 101 4.25 -10.44 -0.70
N TYR A 102 3.62 -9.63 -1.56
CA TYR A 102 2.71 -10.09 -2.59
C TYR A 102 3.39 -9.99 -3.95
N ASP A 103 3.44 -11.09 -4.68
CA ASP A 103 3.89 -11.13 -6.07
C ASP A 103 2.70 -10.84 -6.99
N VAL A 104 2.80 -9.78 -7.81
CA VAL A 104 1.69 -9.29 -8.65
C VAL A 104 1.39 -10.21 -9.82
N VAL A 105 2.37 -11.00 -10.27
CA VAL A 105 2.26 -11.89 -11.44
C VAL A 105 1.64 -13.23 -11.05
N THR A 106 2.15 -13.83 -9.97
CA THR A 106 1.70 -15.14 -9.48
C THR A 106 0.55 -15.04 -8.48
N GLU A 107 0.27 -13.82 -7.99
CA GLU A 107 -0.73 -13.51 -6.98
C GLU A 107 -0.50 -14.21 -5.64
N LYS A 108 0.74 -14.61 -5.37
CA LYS A 108 1.12 -15.31 -4.13
C LYS A 108 1.53 -14.32 -3.05
N ARG A 109 1.18 -14.66 -1.81
CA ARG A 109 1.62 -13.98 -0.59
C ARG A 109 2.68 -14.81 0.12
N LEU A 110 3.76 -14.17 0.55
CA LEU A 110 4.85 -14.78 1.30
C LEU A 110 5.12 -13.95 2.55
N LYS A 111 5.15 -14.60 3.72
CA LYS A 111 5.64 -13.96 4.95
C LYS A 111 7.17 -13.92 4.90
N LEU A 112 7.77 -12.73 4.96
CA LEU A 112 9.22 -12.55 4.89
C LEU A 112 9.89 -12.61 6.27
N THR A 113 9.16 -12.26 7.33
CA THR A 113 9.73 -12.13 8.67
C THR A 113 9.04 -13.04 9.67
N ASN A 114 9.73 -13.26 10.79
CA ASN A 114 9.16 -13.90 11.97
C ASN A 114 9.62 -13.15 13.22
N PHE A 115 9.29 -11.86 13.28
CA PHE A 115 9.59 -11.02 14.42
C PHE A 115 8.86 -11.54 15.66
N ASP A 116 9.60 -11.65 16.75
CA ASP A 116 9.13 -12.07 18.08
C ASP A 116 8.72 -10.88 18.96
N ASN A 117 8.78 -9.66 18.41
CA ASN A 117 8.39 -8.42 19.08
C ASN A 117 6.91 -8.08 18.84
N GLN A 118 6.42 -7.12 19.63
CA GLN A 118 5.10 -6.49 19.45
C GLN A 118 5.25 -5.05 18.94
N ASN A 119 6.26 -4.81 18.11
CA ASN A 119 6.54 -3.46 17.65
C ASN A 119 5.46 -3.00 16.67
N HIS A 120 5.26 -1.69 16.63
CA HIS A 120 4.37 -1.05 15.69
C HIS A 120 5.17 -0.30 14.63
N TYR A 121 5.09 -0.74 13.38
CA TYR A 121 5.82 -0.12 12.27
C TYR A 121 5.13 1.15 11.75
N PHE A 122 5.90 2.16 11.36
CA PHE A 122 5.37 3.44 10.86
C PHE A 122 5.64 3.66 9.37
N ASP A 123 6.69 3.04 8.85
CA ASP A 123 7.01 3.10 7.43
C ASP A 123 7.66 1.79 6.94
N LEU A 124 7.46 1.52 5.65
CA LEU A 124 8.03 0.40 4.92
C LEU A 124 8.39 0.88 3.51
N LYS A 125 9.62 0.60 3.07
CA LYS A 125 10.11 0.99 1.74
C LYS A 125 11.03 -0.06 1.17
N PHE A 126 10.95 -0.26 -0.15
CA PHE A 126 12.00 -0.94 -0.88
C PHE A 126 13.22 -0.04 -1.05
N SER A 127 14.40 -0.67 -1.00
CA SER A 127 15.63 -0.13 -1.55
C SER A 127 15.46 0.18 -3.06
N PRO A 128 16.16 1.20 -3.60
CA PRO A 128 16.03 1.56 -5.01
C PRO A 128 16.38 0.44 -6.00
N ASN A 129 17.27 -0.49 -5.61
CA ASN A 129 17.64 -1.66 -6.42
C ASN A 129 16.68 -2.85 -6.22
N GLY A 130 15.73 -2.75 -5.28
CA GLY A 130 14.71 -3.77 -5.01
C GLY A 130 15.23 -5.00 -4.28
N GLN A 131 16.46 -5.00 -3.77
CA GLN A 131 17.09 -6.17 -3.15
C GLN A 131 16.84 -6.27 -1.65
N ALA A 132 16.36 -5.19 -1.05
CA ALA A 132 16.08 -5.11 0.37
C ALA A 132 14.88 -4.21 0.68
N LEU A 133 14.38 -4.34 1.90
CA LEU A 133 13.34 -3.54 2.53
C LEU A 133 13.89 -2.85 3.77
N ILE A 134 13.41 -1.62 4.02
CA ILE A 134 13.56 -0.96 5.30
C ILE A 134 12.19 -0.86 5.97
N ALA A 135 12.12 -1.21 7.26
CA ALA A 135 10.95 -1.00 8.10
C ALA A 135 11.34 -0.16 9.32
N LEU A 136 10.57 0.88 9.60
CA LEU A 136 10.80 1.79 10.72
C LEU A 136 9.79 1.52 11.83
N ASP A 137 10.25 1.33 13.05
CA ASP A 137 9.41 1.44 14.25
C ASP A 137 9.94 2.56 15.18
N ILE A 138 9.38 2.67 16.38
CA ILE A 138 9.70 3.74 17.33
C ILE A 138 11.12 3.65 17.89
N ASN A 139 11.70 2.45 17.91
CA ASN A 139 12.96 2.15 18.59
C ASN A 139 14.07 1.72 17.62
N SER A 140 13.75 1.39 16.37
CA SER A 140 14.65 0.67 15.47
C SER A 140 14.29 0.84 13.99
N ILE A 141 15.32 0.67 13.16
CA ILE A 141 15.19 0.48 11.71
C ILE A 141 15.60 -0.97 11.40
N PHE A 142 14.72 -1.71 10.75
CA PHE A 142 14.96 -3.07 10.29
C PHE A 142 15.31 -3.04 8.82
N TYR A 143 16.34 -3.80 8.44
CA TYR A 143 16.74 -4.02 7.06
C TYR A 143 16.55 -5.52 6.76
N VAL A 144 15.74 -5.83 5.74
CA VAL A 144 15.36 -7.20 5.34
C VAL A 144 15.76 -7.45 3.90
#